data_AF-A0A6A3KYR8-F1
#
_entry.id   AF-A0A6A3KYR8-F1
#
_cell.length_a   1.000
_cell.length_b   1.000
_cell.length_c   1.000
_cell.angle_alpha   90.00
_cell.angle_beta   90.00
_cell.angle_gamma   90.00
#
_symmetry.space_group_name_H-M   'P 1'
#
loop_
_entity.id
_entity.type
_entity.pdbx_description
1 polymer ?
#
loop_
_entity_poly.entity_id
_entity_poly.type
_entity_poly.pdbx_seq_one_letter_code
_entity_poly.pdbx_strand_id
1 'polypeptide(L)'
;MRGLKKRKNTEFKQRQATPISLAMLRVLHNHLNCTNGFTDASRLWFCAVSAFAFYGMCRINEVLSLQWKNVTLGLSRPSSADPSVSIPFGAYKLEGRKTEVAEGRCYNIHHLVETERPIDALFHLTAWLTYVQDKTDHRWSDSDYVFPALSKISKTVLKTDSALTGCENVRVEWGKKMSEQAFISLLNWAVRDLNRNGQRIRGYIRQEWRDIWFTSHTFRRAGAQYRFMFAAQERRWSLRMVKWWAGWTQNESAETLVRYLLDQTASDEDNQLADCLAPDRDTHTGCPTTYSGKKRNVAVAEAQSSALEKRMKKVEESLRAVEDKIDLLISVLRPTQGHNPMPTTTEQDDEDKTSALPPAKDWKDLFYMYWKEDSSRHLFKPVCQWTNEEKKKSGALPSRLSVTKLIGNDVAEFAAQRGIANPAVVEERTLSEYAAYYKKYWLEDGASTSLDVLTIDTLARFIRLDRKRRVSRSCHAYLNGPR
;
A
#
# COMPACT_ATOMS: atom_id res chain seq x y z
N MET A 1 12.17 52.29 -8.69
CA MET A 1 12.17 50.81 -8.62
C MET A 1 10.82 50.34 -8.10
N ARG A 2 9.88 49.98 -8.99
CA ARG A 2 8.62 49.31 -8.60
C ARG A 2 8.84 47.81 -8.74
N GLY A 3 8.87 47.10 -7.61
CA GLY A 3 9.06 45.67 -7.56
C GLY A 3 7.96 44.94 -8.34
N LEU A 4 8.36 44.07 -9.26
CA LEU A 4 7.51 43.09 -9.92
C LEU A 4 6.89 42.18 -8.85
N LYS A 5 5.64 42.45 -8.45
CA LYS A 5 4.82 41.46 -7.77
C LYS A 5 4.57 40.33 -8.77
N LYS A 6 5.37 39.25 -8.68
CA LYS A 6 5.00 37.97 -9.27
C LYS A 6 3.62 37.61 -8.73
N ARG A 7 2.61 37.73 -9.60
CA ARG A 7 1.28 37.14 -9.40
C ARG A 7 1.54 35.68 -9.07
N LYS A 8 1.28 35.25 -7.83
CA LYS A 8 1.21 33.82 -7.53
C LYS A 8 0.11 33.29 -8.44
N ASN A 9 0.49 32.61 -9.51
CA ASN A 9 -0.42 31.66 -10.15
C ASN A 9 -0.81 30.73 -9.02
N THR A 10 -2.01 30.91 -8.48
CA THR A 10 -2.69 29.85 -7.74
C THR A 10 -2.74 28.69 -8.70
N GLU A 11 -1.77 27.78 -8.57
CA GLU A 11 -1.84 26.46 -9.19
C GLU A 11 -3.25 25.97 -8.98
N PHE A 12 -3.89 25.56 -10.07
CA PHE A 12 -5.21 25.00 -10.05
C PHE A 12 -5.16 23.72 -9.20
N LYS A 13 -5.34 23.85 -7.87
CA LYS A 13 -5.51 22.72 -6.97
C LYS A 13 -6.87 22.12 -7.30
N GLN A 14 -6.86 21.19 -8.25
CA GLN A 14 -8.01 20.35 -8.53
C GLN A 14 -8.45 19.78 -7.18
N ARG A 15 -9.68 20.08 -6.73
CA ARG A 15 -10.22 19.52 -5.48
C ARG A 15 -10.24 18.01 -5.62
N GLN A 16 -9.22 17.33 -5.12
CA GLN A 16 -9.14 15.89 -5.20
C GLN A 16 -10.07 15.29 -4.14
N ALA A 17 -10.76 14.20 -4.48
CA ALA A 17 -11.68 13.55 -3.56
C ALA A 17 -10.93 12.99 -2.35
N THR A 18 -11.40 13.28 -1.14
CA THR A 18 -10.86 12.67 0.08
C THR A 18 -11.15 11.17 0.07
N PRO A 19 -10.12 10.31 0.21
CA PRO A 19 -10.30 8.86 0.31
C PRO A 19 -10.89 8.49 1.67
N ILE A 20 -11.74 7.46 1.71
CA ILE A 20 -12.22 6.86 2.97
C ILE A 20 -11.30 5.69 3.32
N SER A 21 -10.57 5.76 4.43
CA SER A 21 -9.65 4.67 4.79
C SER A 21 -10.40 3.38 5.11
N LEU A 22 -9.71 2.23 5.10
CA LEU A 22 -10.30 0.95 5.51
C LEU A 22 -10.82 1.00 6.96
N ALA A 23 -10.09 1.67 7.86
CA ALA A 23 -10.50 1.86 9.25
C ALA A 23 -11.77 2.72 9.35
N MET A 24 -11.84 3.80 8.58
CA MET A 24 -13.03 4.64 8.51
C MET A 24 -14.23 3.86 7.99
N LEU A 25 -14.07 3.09 6.91
CA LEU A 25 -15.15 2.27 6.36
C LEU A 25 -15.65 1.24 7.37
N ARG A 26 -14.75 0.61 8.14
CA ARG A 26 -15.11 -0.30 9.23
C ARG A 26 -15.98 0.39 10.27
N VAL A 27 -15.58 1.57 10.73
CA VAL A 27 -16.34 2.36 11.71
C VAL A 27 -17.72 2.71 11.16
N LEU A 28 -17.82 3.10 9.89
CA LEU A 28 -19.08 3.43 9.25
C LEU A 28 -20.00 2.20 9.13
N HIS A 29 -19.49 1.04 8.69
CA HIS A 29 -20.26 -0.20 8.64
C HIS A 29 -20.75 -0.63 10.02
N ASN A 30 -19.89 -0.55 11.05
CA ASN A 30 -20.27 -0.85 12.43
C ASN A 30 -21.36 0.09 12.93
N HIS A 31 -21.25 1.38 12.63
CA HIS A 31 -22.26 2.37 12.99
C HIS A 31 -23.61 2.06 12.37
N LEU A 32 -23.65 1.74 11.07
CA LEU A 32 -24.89 1.33 10.40
C LEU A 32 -25.49 0.08 11.05
N ASN A 33 -24.67 -0.90 11.43
CA ASN A 33 -25.14 -2.13 12.06
C ASN A 33 -25.68 -1.94 13.49
N CYS A 34 -25.12 -1.01 14.26
CA CYS A 34 -25.48 -0.79 15.67
C CYS A 34 -26.51 0.33 15.90
N THR A 35 -26.80 1.16 14.88
CA THR A 35 -27.70 2.31 15.03
C THR A 35 -29.12 1.95 14.66
N ASN A 36 -30.04 2.19 15.60
CA ASN A 36 -31.47 2.08 15.34
C ASN A 36 -31.90 3.15 14.31
N GLY A 37 -32.69 2.76 13.32
CA GLY A 37 -33.23 3.67 12.30
C GLY A 37 -32.73 3.41 10.88
N PHE A 38 -31.75 2.54 10.67
CA PHE A 38 -31.44 2.02 9.33
C PHE A 38 -32.13 0.67 9.12
N THR A 39 -32.94 0.54 8.07
CA THR A 39 -33.54 -0.75 7.71
C THR A 39 -32.47 -1.74 7.24
N ASP A 40 -32.69 -3.05 7.43
CA ASP A 40 -31.80 -4.12 6.94
C ASP A 40 -31.42 -3.93 5.47
N ALA A 41 -32.42 -3.64 4.63
CA ALA A 41 -32.21 -3.33 3.22
C ALA A 41 -31.21 -2.20 3.02
N SER A 42 -31.41 -1.05 3.68
CA SER A 42 -30.52 0.12 3.50
C SER A 42 -29.09 -0.16 3.97
N ARG A 43 -28.93 -0.90 5.07
CA ARG A 43 -27.62 -1.26 5.64
C ARG A 43 -26.85 -2.20 4.72
N LEU A 44 -27.47 -3.32 4.35
CA LEU A 44 -26.85 -4.34 3.49
C LEU A 44 -26.53 -3.77 2.11
N TRP A 45 -27.47 -3.01 1.53
CA TRP A 45 -27.28 -2.33 0.26
C TRP A 45 -26.09 -1.37 0.33
N PHE A 46 -26.00 -0.54 1.37
CA PHE A 46 -24.91 0.43 1.50
C PHE A 46 -23.56 -0.25 1.70
N CYS A 47 -23.49 -1.28 2.55
CA CYS A 47 -22.28 -2.06 2.77
C CYS A 47 -21.81 -2.72 1.48
N ALA A 48 -22.72 -3.32 0.71
CA ALA A 48 -22.41 -3.94 -0.58
C ALA A 48 -21.88 -2.91 -1.60
N VAL A 49 -22.57 -1.78 -1.78
CA VAL A 49 -22.15 -0.74 -2.74
C VAL A 49 -20.78 -0.15 -2.36
N SER A 50 -20.58 0.18 -1.08
CA SER A 50 -19.33 0.78 -0.61
C SER A 50 -18.15 -0.20 -0.69
N ALA A 51 -18.33 -1.45 -0.27
CA ALA A 51 -17.31 -2.49 -0.39
C ALA A 51 -16.96 -2.77 -1.86
N PHE A 52 -17.98 -2.87 -2.74
CA PHE A 52 -17.78 -3.11 -4.17
C PHE A 52 -17.04 -1.95 -4.85
N ALA A 53 -17.43 -0.71 -4.54
CA ALA A 53 -16.76 0.48 -5.07
C ALA A 53 -15.29 0.56 -4.63
N PHE A 54 -15.01 0.21 -3.38
CA PHE A 54 -13.66 0.17 -2.83
C PHE A 54 -12.83 -0.95 -3.48
N TYR A 55 -13.31 -2.19 -3.41
CA TYR A 55 -12.63 -3.37 -3.95
C TYR A 55 -12.35 -3.26 -5.45
N GLY A 56 -13.36 -2.87 -6.23
CA GLY A 56 -13.26 -2.75 -7.67
C GLY A 56 -12.57 -1.47 -8.17
N MET A 57 -12.18 -0.58 -7.24
CA MET A 57 -11.71 0.78 -7.54
C MET A 57 -12.65 1.48 -8.52
N CYS A 58 -13.95 1.29 -8.33
CA CYS A 58 -14.98 1.69 -9.27
C CYS A 58 -15.39 3.14 -9.04
N ARG A 59 -15.70 3.84 -10.13
CA ARG A 59 -16.51 5.05 -10.00
C ARG A 59 -17.87 4.64 -9.48
N ILE A 60 -18.48 5.45 -8.63
CA ILE A 60 -19.76 5.06 -8.05
C ILE A 60 -20.84 4.83 -9.12
N ASN A 61 -20.85 5.63 -10.19
CA ASN A 61 -21.80 5.44 -11.29
C ASN A 61 -21.58 4.13 -12.05
N GLU A 62 -20.36 3.57 -12.08
CA GLU A 62 -20.10 2.23 -12.64
C GLU A 62 -20.77 1.15 -11.77
N VAL A 63 -20.69 1.29 -10.44
CA VAL A 63 -21.32 0.36 -9.49
C VAL A 63 -22.85 0.47 -9.57
N LEU A 64 -23.41 1.68 -9.52
CA LEU A 64 -24.86 1.90 -9.55
C LEU A 64 -25.50 1.55 -10.91
N SER A 65 -24.69 1.42 -11.97
CA SER A 65 -25.17 0.94 -13.28
C SER A 65 -24.96 -0.55 -13.51
N LEU A 66 -24.38 -1.27 -12.53
CA LEU A 66 -24.09 -2.69 -12.68
C LEU A 66 -25.41 -3.46 -12.79
N GLN A 67 -25.56 -4.18 -13.90
CA GLN A 67 -26.72 -5.02 -14.18
C GLN A 67 -26.48 -6.46 -13.76
N TRP A 68 -27.56 -7.18 -13.45
CA TRP A 68 -27.51 -8.57 -12.99
C TRP A 68 -26.80 -9.49 -13.99
N LYS A 69 -27.06 -9.34 -15.29
CA LYS A 69 -26.38 -10.10 -16.37
C LYS A 69 -24.85 -9.98 -16.36
N ASN A 70 -24.33 -8.92 -15.74
CA ASN A 70 -22.91 -8.62 -15.67
C ASN A 70 -22.26 -9.13 -14.38
N VAL A 71 -22.96 -9.94 -13.58
CA VAL A 71 -22.46 -10.54 -12.36
C VAL A 71 -22.66 -12.05 -12.40
N THR A 72 -21.63 -12.79 -12.03
CA THR A 72 -21.67 -14.25 -11.92
C THR A 72 -21.06 -14.64 -10.58
N LEU A 73 -21.81 -15.38 -9.76
CA LEU A 73 -21.38 -15.81 -8.43
C LEU A 73 -21.31 -17.34 -8.36
N GLY A 74 -20.73 -17.87 -7.28
CA GLY A 74 -20.63 -19.31 -7.07
C GLY A 74 -19.58 -19.99 -7.96
N LEU A 75 -18.66 -19.21 -8.55
CA LEU A 75 -17.55 -19.76 -9.31
C LEU A 75 -16.51 -20.33 -8.37
N SER A 76 -15.78 -21.34 -8.82
CA SER A 76 -14.66 -21.90 -8.07
C SER A 76 -13.52 -22.32 -9.01
N ARG A 77 -12.29 -22.29 -8.50
CA ARG A 77 -11.11 -22.72 -9.24
C ARG A 77 -10.12 -23.41 -8.30
N PRO A 78 -9.32 -24.37 -8.77
CA PRO A 78 -8.25 -24.95 -7.95
C PRO A 78 -7.19 -23.88 -7.61
N SER A 79 -6.62 -23.98 -6.41
CA SER A 79 -5.48 -23.18 -6.00
C SER A 79 -4.24 -23.59 -6.80
N SER A 80 -3.43 -22.62 -7.18
CA SER A 80 -2.16 -22.87 -7.87
C SER A 80 -1.09 -23.44 -6.95
N ALA A 81 -1.24 -23.29 -5.63
CA ALA A 81 -0.32 -23.85 -4.64
C ALA A 81 -0.71 -25.28 -4.22
N ASP A 82 -2.01 -25.58 -4.23
CA ASP A 82 -2.55 -26.88 -3.87
C ASP A 82 -3.82 -27.18 -4.70
N PRO A 83 -3.75 -28.06 -5.72
CA PRO A 83 -4.89 -28.38 -6.56
C PRO A 83 -6.09 -28.98 -5.82
N SER A 84 -5.91 -29.51 -4.61
CA SER A 84 -6.99 -30.04 -3.78
C SER A 84 -7.84 -28.94 -3.13
N VAL A 85 -7.30 -27.72 -3.02
CA VAL A 85 -7.98 -26.57 -2.44
C VAL A 85 -8.76 -25.82 -3.52
N SER A 86 -10.08 -25.79 -3.37
CA SER A 86 -10.96 -24.99 -4.24
C SER A 86 -11.12 -23.58 -3.69
N ILE A 87 -10.87 -22.57 -4.53
CA ILE A 87 -10.99 -21.15 -4.21
C ILE A 87 -12.32 -20.63 -4.78
N PRO A 88 -13.31 -20.28 -3.93
CA PRO A 88 -14.54 -19.65 -4.38
C PRO A 88 -14.30 -18.20 -4.82
N PHE A 89 -15.01 -17.77 -5.86
CA PHE A 89 -14.96 -16.41 -6.35
C PHE A 89 -16.25 -16.02 -7.09
N GLY A 90 -16.43 -14.72 -7.30
CA GLY A 90 -17.39 -14.17 -8.25
C GLY A 90 -16.67 -13.47 -9.40
N ALA A 91 -17.38 -13.21 -10.49
CA ALA A 91 -16.91 -12.40 -11.59
C ALA A 91 -17.91 -11.29 -11.88
N TYR A 92 -17.42 -10.13 -12.31
CA TYR A 92 -18.27 -9.05 -12.79
C TYR A 92 -17.68 -8.35 -13.99
N LYS A 93 -18.56 -7.80 -14.83
CA LYS A 93 -18.21 -7.09 -16.04
C LYS A 93 -18.55 -5.60 -15.92
N LEU A 94 -17.59 -4.74 -16.26
CA LEU A 94 -17.81 -3.30 -16.40
C LEU A 94 -17.64 -2.86 -17.85
N GLU A 95 -18.63 -2.12 -18.34
CA GLU A 95 -18.64 -1.50 -19.66
C GLU A 95 -18.11 -0.06 -19.59
N GLY A 96 -17.57 0.47 -20.71
CA GLY A 96 -17.24 1.90 -20.83
C GLY A 96 -16.02 2.40 -20.04
N ARG A 97 -15.18 1.51 -19.49
CA ARG A 97 -13.87 1.93 -18.94
C ARG A 97 -12.94 2.36 -20.09
N LYS A 98 -12.06 3.33 -19.84
CA LYS A 98 -11.11 3.94 -20.83
C LYS A 98 -10.00 2.98 -21.34
N THR A 99 -10.25 1.70 -21.17
CA THR A 99 -9.56 0.50 -21.65
C THR A 99 -9.76 0.19 -23.13
N GLU A 100 -8.74 -0.15 -23.91
CA GLU A 100 -8.84 -0.62 -25.31
C GLU A 100 -9.66 -1.90 -25.56
N VAL A 101 -10.40 -2.44 -24.58
CA VAL A 101 -11.15 -3.69 -24.76
C VAL A 101 -12.59 -3.36 -25.15
N ALA A 102 -12.89 -3.54 -26.44
CA ALA A 102 -14.20 -3.27 -27.06
C ALA A 102 -15.37 -4.02 -26.41
N GLU A 103 -15.09 -5.11 -25.68
CA GLU A 103 -16.12 -6.00 -25.15
C GLU A 103 -16.41 -5.81 -23.65
N GLY A 104 -15.91 -4.76 -22.99
CA GLY A 104 -16.05 -4.61 -21.54
C GLY A 104 -15.09 -5.53 -20.77
N ARG A 105 -14.80 -5.19 -19.51
CA ARG A 105 -13.75 -5.87 -18.73
C ARG A 105 -14.34 -6.76 -17.65
N CYS A 106 -13.89 -8.01 -17.60
CA CYS A 106 -14.22 -8.95 -16.55
C CYS A 106 -13.20 -8.87 -15.40
N TYR A 107 -13.71 -8.89 -14.17
CA TYR A 107 -12.93 -8.81 -12.94
C TYR A 107 -13.37 -9.90 -11.98
N ASN A 108 -12.42 -10.49 -11.26
CA ASN A 108 -12.71 -11.49 -10.24
C ASN A 108 -12.84 -10.84 -8.86
N ILE A 109 -13.86 -11.27 -8.11
CA ILE A 109 -14.12 -10.88 -6.73
C ILE A 109 -13.83 -12.08 -5.84
N HIS A 110 -12.90 -11.92 -4.91
CA HIS A 110 -12.51 -12.95 -3.97
C HIS A 110 -12.91 -12.56 -2.55
N HIS A 111 -13.18 -13.57 -1.73
CA HIS A 111 -13.26 -13.37 -0.28
C HIS A 111 -11.92 -12.85 0.25
N LEU A 112 -12.01 -11.92 1.19
CA LEU A 112 -10.85 -11.34 1.85
C LEU A 112 -10.75 -11.85 3.28
N VAL A 113 -9.56 -11.66 3.87
CA VAL A 113 -9.33 -11.97 5.29
C VAL A 113 -10.17 -11.06 6.19
N GLU A 114 -10.43 -11.48 7.44
CA GLU A 114 -11.27 -10.75 8.39
C GLU A 114 -10.80 -9.29 8.62
N THR A 115 -9.48 -9.07 8.61
CA THR A 115 -8.89 -7.72 8.75
C THR A 115 -9.24 -6.79 7.58
N GLU A 116 -9.73 -7.33 6.47
CA GLU A 116 -10.18 -6.61 5.27
C GLU A 116 -11.69 -6.78 5.02
N ARG A 117 -12.44 -7.37 5.96
CA ARG A 117 -13.89 -7.61 5.85
C ARG A 117 -14.71 -6.42 5.32
N PRO A 118 -14.49 -5.15 5.75
CA PRO A 118 -15.27 -4.00 5.25
C PRO A 118 -15.16 -3.75 3.74
N ILE A 119 -14.12 -4.30 3.09
CA ILE A 119 -13.90 -4.19 1.65
C ILE A 119 -14.03 -5.54 0.93
N ASP A 120 -14.50 -6.58 1.62
CA ASP A 120 -14.85 -7.86 1.02
C ASP A 120 -16.16 -7.70 0.23
N ALA A 121 -16.00 -7.32 -1.03
CA ALA A 121 -17.13 -7.08 -1.92
C ALA A 121 -17.96 -8.34 -2.16
N LEU A 122 -17.34 -9.53 -2.18
CA LEU A 122 -18.07 -10.78 -2.38
C LEU A 122 -18.95 -11.07 -1.16
N PHE A 123 -18.40 -10.97 0.04
CA PHE A 123 -19.14 -11.16 1.30
C PHE A 123 -20.35 -10.23 1.39
N HIS A 124 -20.14 -8.92 1.19
CA HIS A 124 -21.23 -7.96 1.32
C HIS A 124 -22.26 -8.06 0.18
N LEU A 125 -21.82 -8.37 -1.04
CA LEU A 125 -22.73 -8.61 -2.15
C LEU A 125 -23.59 -9.86 -1.90
N THR A 126 -22.98 -10.97 -1.47
CA THR A 126 -23.74 -12.18 -1.12
C THR A 126 -24.74 -11.91 -0.01
N ALA A 127 -24.36 -11.20 1.06
CA ALA A 127 -25.28 -10.83 2.14
C ALA A 127 -26.48 -9.99 1.65
N TRP A 128 -26.24 -9.05 0.73
CA TRP A 128 -27.31 -8.28 0.09
C TRP A 128 -28.23 -9.18 -0.74
N LEU A 129 -27.68 -10.05 -1.59
CA LEU A 129 -28.46 -10.93 -2.46
C LEU A 129 -29.27 -11.97 -1.67
N THR A 130 -28.70 -12.54 -0.61
CA THR A 130 -29.41 -13.44 0.30
C THR A 130 -30.58 -12.73 0.98
N TYR A 131 -30.40 -11.48 1.43
CA TYR A 131 -31.51 -10.70 1.96
C TYR A 131 -32.63 -10.50 0.92
N VAL A 132 -32.29 -10.19 -0.33
CA VAL A 132 -33.28 -10.03 -1.40
C VAL A 132 -34.03 -11.34 -1.63
N GLN A 133 -33.32 -12.46 -1.69
CA GLN A 133 -33.90 -13.79 -1.90
C GLN A 133 -34.82 -14.23 -0.74
N ASP A 134 -34.40 -13.98 0.50
CA ASP A 134 -35.09 -14.53 1.68
C ASP A 134 -36.18 -13.60 2.24
N LYS A 135 -36.05 -12.29 2.01
CA LYS A 135 -36.90 -11.26 2.65
C LYS A 135 -37.73 -10.45 1.66
N THR A 136 -37.62 -10.72 0.36
CA THR A 136 -38.40 -10.01 -0.67
C THR A 136 -38.91 -10.98 -1.73
N ASP A 137 -40.00 -10.62 -2.39
CA ASP A 137 -40.56 -11.41 -3.50
C ASP A 137 -39.88 -11.11 -4.86
N HIS A 138 -38.75 -10.40 -4.86
CA HIS A 138 -38.09 -9.97 -6.09
C HIS A 138 -37.38 -11.15 -6.77
N ARG A 139 -37.62 -11.28 -8.09
CA ARG A 139 -36.94 -12.23 -8.96
C ARG A 139 -36.04 -11.47 -9.91
N TRP A 140 -34.76 -11.80 -9.89
CA TRP A 140 -33.75 -11.16 -10.73
C TRP A 140 -33.99 -11.40 -12.21
N SER A 141 -33.92 -10.33 -12.98
CA SER A 141 -33.86 -10.33 -14.44
C SER A 141 -32.55 -9.71 -14.92
N ASP A 142 -32.10 -10.07 -16.12
CA ASP A 142 -30.80 -9.65 -16.66
C ASP A 142 -30.59 -8.13 -16.72
N SER A 143 -31.67 -7.37 -16.91
CA SER A 143 -31.65 -5.90 -16.99
C SER A 143 -31.74 -5.22 -15.62
N ASP A 144 -32.01 -5.97 -14.54
CA ASP A 144 -32.10 -5.41 -13.20
C ASP A 144 -30.76 -4.86 -12.75
N TYR A 145 -30.82 -3.71 -12.08
CA TYR A 145 -29.66 -3.16 -11.39
C TYR A 145 -29.38 -4.00 -10.15
N VAL A 146 -28.15 -4.48 -10.00
CA VAL A 146 -27.68 -5.20 -8.79
C VAL A 146 -27.88 -4.32 -7.54
N PHE A 147 -27.70 -3.02 -7.73
CA PHE A 147 -27.90 -1.99 -6.72
C PHE A 147 -29.04 -1.04 -7.14
N PRO A 148 -30.31 -1.45 -6.93
CA PRO A 148 -31.47 -0.62 -7.24
C PRO A 148 -31.52 0.65 -6.38
N ALA A 149 -32.31 1.63 -6.81
CA ALA A 149 -32.47 2.88 -6.08
C ALA A 149 -33.15 2.68 -4.72
N LEU A 150 -32.73 3.46 -3.73
CA LEU A 150 -33.39 3.54 -2.43
C LEU A 150 -34.32 4.76 -2.41
N SER A 151 -35.56 4.55 -1.97
CA SER A 151 -36.55 5.62 -1.80
C SER A 151 -37.05 5.74 -0.37
N LYS A 152 -37.90 6.75 -0.14
CA LYS A 152 -38.36 7.17 1.20
C LYS A 152 -37.23 7.54 2.16
N ILE A 153 -36.08 7.95 1.64
CA ILE A 153 -35.02 8.53 2.47
C ILE A 153 -35.40 9.98 2.81
N SER A 154 -35.50 10.30 4.10
CA SER A 154 -35.94 11.60 4.57
C SER A 154 -34.83 12.64 4.47
N LYS A 155 -34.97 13.58 3.53
CA LYS A 155 -34.01 14.67 3.30
C LYS A 155 -34.07 15.77 4.38
N THR A 156 -35.17 15.85 5.13
CA THR A 156 -35.43 16.92 6.11
C THR A 156 -34.72 16.69 7.45
N VAL A 157 -34.39 15.43 7.75
CA VAL A 157 -33.70 15.02 8.99
C VAL A 157 -32.30 15.65 9.11
N LEU A 158 -31.66 16.02 7.99
CA LEU A 158 -30.36 16.71 8.00
C LEU A 158 -30.40 18.19 8.33
N LYS A 159 -31.55 18.84 8.12
CA LYS A 159 -31.72 20.26 8.45
C LYS A 159 -32.14 20.45 9.91
N THR A 160 -32.41 19.36 10.61
CA THR A 160 -32.89 19.36 11.99
C THR A 160 -31.92 18.61 12.89
N ASP A 161 -31.98 18.89 14.19
CA ASP A 161 -31.28 18.12 15.22
C ASP A 161 -32.13 16.95 15.73
N SER A 162 -32.95 16.39 14.84
CA SER A 162 -33.75 15.20 15.12
C SER A 162 -32.83 13.99 15.35
N ALA A 163 -33.23 13.13 16.28
CA ALA A 163 -32.57 11.85 16.58
C ALA A 163 -32.82 10.77 15.50
N LEU A 164 -33.64 11.08 14.50
CA LEU A 164 -33.91 10.21 13.35
C LEU A 164 -32.67 10.11 12.44
N THR A 165 -32.48 8.96 11.80
CA THR A 165 -31.45 8.73 10.78
C THR A 165 -31.94 9.13 9.39
N GLY A 166 -33.27 9.24 9.22
CA GLY A 166 -33.93 9.48 7.94
C GLY A 166 -33.98 8.25 7.03
N CYS A 167 -33.56 7.09 7.53
CA CYS A 167 -33.53 5.82 6.80
C CYS A 167 -34.54 4.78 7.33
N GLU A 168 -35.48 5.19 8.19
CA GLU A 168 -36.37 4.30 8.95
C GLU A 168 -37.37 3.58 8.06
N ASN A 169 -37.78 4.23 6.97
CA ASN A 169 -38.84 3.76 6.07
C ASN A 169 -38.32 3.47 4.66
N VAL A 170 -37.01 3.25 4.53
CA VAL A 170 -36.37 3.07 3.22
C VAL A 170 -36.95 1.88 2.48
N ARG A 171 -37.26 2.09 1.20
CA ARG A 171 -37.74 1.04 0.29
C ARG A 171 -36.78 0.90 -0.89
N VAL A 172 -36.75 -0.32 -1.41
CA VAL A 172 -35.98 -0.67 -2.60
C VAL A 172 -36.87 -0.45 -3.82
N GLU A 173 -36.39 0.34 -4.79
CA GLU A 173 -37.08 0.58 -6.07
C GLU A 173 -36.44 -0.26 -7.18
N TRP A 174 -36.98 -1.46 -7.37
CA TRP A 174 -36.56 -2.38 -8.45
C TRP A 174 -36.68 -1.73 -9.83
N GLY A 175 -35.77 -2.08 -10.74
CA GLY A 175 -35.69 -1.53 -12.10
C GLY A 175 -35.23 -0.07 -12.19
N LYS A 176 -35.06 0.65 -11.07
CA LYS A 176 -34.56 2.03 -11.07
C LYS A 176 -33.12 2.11 -10.61
N LYS A 177 -32.32 2.86 -11.36
CA LYS A 177 -30.94 3.17 -11.01
C LYS A 177 -30.87 4.29 -9.99
N MET A 178 -30.07 4.10 -8.93
CA MET A 178 -29.75 5.20 -8.02
C MET A 178 -28.88 6.25 -8.71
N SER A 179 -29.19 7.54 -8.54
CA SER A 179 -28.33 8.60 -9.05
C SER A 179 -27.06 8.74 -8.19
N GLU A 180 -25.95 9.11 -8.83
CA GLU A 180 -24.67 9.39 -8.15
C GLU A 180 -24.84 10.42 -7.02
N GLN A 181 -25.58 11.50 -7.27
CA GLN A 181 -25.82 12.54 -6.28
C GLN A 181 -26.67 12.04 -5.08
N ALA A 182 -27.64 11.17 -5.32
CA ALA A 182 -28.43 10.57 -4.25
C ALA A 182 -27.56 9.68 -3.36
N PHE A 183 -26.65 8.88 -3.95
CA PHE A 183 -25.72 8.07 -3.18
C PHE A 183 -24.72 8.94 -2.40
N ILE A 184 -24.13 9.96 -3.02
CA ILE A 184 -23.22 10.89 -2.32
C ILE A 184 -23.92 11.53 -1.13
N SER A 185 -25.19 11.91 -1.30
CA SER A 185 -26.00 12.46 -0.22
C SER A 185 -26.15 11.42 0.89
N LEU A 186 -26.59 10.19 0.58
CA LEU A 186 -26.73 9.10 1.55
C LEU A 186 -25.43 8.80 2.32
N LEU A 187 -24.29 8.73 1.64
CA LEU A 187 -22.98 8.55 2.26
C LEU A 187 -22.68 9.64 3.29
N ASN A 188 -22.81 10.90 2.89
CA ASN A 188 -22.54 12.02 3.79
C ASN A 188 -23.59 12.13 4.90
N TRP A 189 -24.81 11.61 4.69
CA TRP A 189 -25.84 11.50 5.72
C TRP A 189 -25.44 10.50 6.79
N ALA A 190 -25.02 9.29 6.40
CA ALA A 190 -24.52 8.28 7.32
C ALA A 190 -23.30 8.79 8.12
N VAL A 191 -22.40 9.53 7.47
CA VAL A 191 -21.24 10.14 8.14
C VAL A 191 -21.62 11.24 9.12
N ARG A 192 -22.61 12.07 8.78
CA ARG A 192 -23.12 13.10 9.70
C ARG A 192 -23.79 12.47 10.92
N ASP A 193 -24.58 11.43 10.71
CA ASP A 193 -25.21 10.67 11.79
C ASP A 193 -24.16 10.00 12.68
N LEU A 194 -23.14 9.35 12.09
CA LEU A 194 -21.97 8.86 12.81
C LEU A 194 -21.28 9.97 13.62
N ASN A 195 -21.12 11.17 13.07
CA ASN A 195 -20.51 12.28 13.80
C ASN A 195 -21.36 12.79 14.98
N ARG A 196 -22.68 12.58 14.95
CA ARG A 196 -23.59 12.92 16.04
C ARG A 196 -23.63 11.81 17.11
N ASN A 197 -23.77 10.55 16.68
CA ASN A 197 -24.14 9.42 17.53
C ASN A 197 -23.01 8.38 17.73
N GLY A 198 -21.94 8.47 16.96
CA GLY A 198 -20.87 7.47 16.87
C GLY A 198 -19.85 7.45 18.00
N GLN A 199 -20.02 8.25 19.06
CA GLN A 199 -19.04 8.33 20.16
C GLN A 199 -18.75 6.98 20.85
N ARG A 200 -19.71 6.06 20.82
CA ARG A 200 -19.58 4.71 21.38
C ARG A 200 -19.04 3.67 20.38
N ILE A 201 -18.86 4.03 19.11
CA ILE A 201 -18.38 3.11 18.08
C ILE A 201 -16.87 2.95 18.22
N ARG A 202 -16.42 1.70 18.38
CA ARG A 202 -15.00 1.38 18.49
C ARG A 202 -14.23 1.85 17.26
N GLY A 203 -13.14 2.59 17.50
CA GLY A 203 -12.29 3.14 16.44
C GLY A 203 -12.78 4.48 15.88
N TYR A 204 -13.89 5.02 16.36
CA TYR A 204 -14.32 6.37 15.99
C TYR A 204 -13.37 7.43 16.58
N ILE A 205 -12.70 8.18 15.71
CA ILE A 205 -11.84 9.30 16.07
C ILE A 205 -12.46 10.57 15.49
N ARG A 206 -13.08 11.40 16.33
CA ARG A 206 -13.85 12.57 15.89
C ARG A 206 -13.06 13.51 14.94
N GLN A 207 -11.74 13.63 15.10
CA GLN A 207 -10.89 14.46 14.25
C GLN A 207 -10.77 13.92 12.81
N GLU A 208 -10.80 12.59 12.62
CA GLU A 208 -10.68 11.97 11.29
C GLU A 208 -11.95 12.12 10.44
N TRP A 209 -13.07 12.51 11.04
CA TRP A 209 -14.37 12.57 10.37
C TRP A 209 -14.98 13.98 10.31
N ARG A 210 -14.43 14.93 11.07
CA ARG A 210 -14.92 16.32 11.06
C ARG A 210 -14.58 16.98 9.73
N ASP A 211 -15.54 17.75 9.22
CA ASP A 211 -15.37 18.64 8.07
C ASP A 211 -14.98 17.95 6.74
N ILE A 212 -15.11 16.61 6.67
CA ILE A 212 -14.92 15.84 5.44
C ILE A 212 -16.25 15.74 4.69
N TRP A 213 -16.20 16.11 3.41
CA TRP A 213 -17.27 15.83 2.46
C TRP A 213 -16.80 14.78 1.44
N PHE A 214 -17.38 13.60 1.49
CA PHE A 214 -17.07 12.53 0.55
C PHE A 214 -17.77 12.75 -0.79
N THR A 215 -17.11 12.30 -1.87
CA THR A 215 -17.61 12.46 -3.25
C THR A 215 -17.64 11.12 -3.96
N SER A 216 -18.08 11.10 -5.22
CA SER A 216 -18.15 9.87 -6.03
C SER A 216 -16.82 9.15 -6.24
N HIS A 217 -15.70 9.85 -6.07
CA HIS A 217 -14.36 9.30 -6.30
C HIS A 217 -13.69 8.82 -5.02
N THR A 218 -14.31 9.00 -3.85
CA THR A 218 -13.78 8.63 -2.54
C THR A 218 -13.39 7.15 -2.46
N PHE A 219 -14.29 6.23 -2.83
CA PHE A 219 -14.04 4.78 -2.76
C PHE A 219 -13.00 4.32 -3.78
N ARG A 220 -13.06 4.85 -5.01
CA ARG A 220 -12.07 4.56 -6.05
C ARG A 220 -10.66 4.94 -5.61
N ARG A 221 -10.50 6.14 -5.04
CA ARG A 221 -9.21 6.62 -4.53
C ARG A 221 -8.73 5.76 -3.37
N ALA A 222 -9.62 5.49 -2.42
CA ALA A 222 -9.31 4.68 -1.25
C ALA A 222 -8.87 3.26 -1.63
N GLY A 223 -9.57 2.59 -2.53
CA GLY A 223 -9.19 1.28 -3.04
C GLY A 223 -7.82 1.29 -3.69
N ALA A 224 -7.55 2.28 -4.53
CA ALA A 224 -6.27 2.42 -5.21
C ALA A 224 -5.11 2.68 -4.24
N GLN A 225 -5.28 3.61 -3.28
CA GLN A 225 -4.28 3.89 -2.25
C GLN A 225 -4.07 2.70 -1.33
N TYR A 226 -5.14 2.04 -0.91
CA TYR A 226 -5.07 0.91 0.00
C TYR A 226 -4.28 -0.24 -0.63
N ARG A 227 -4.62 -0.65 -1.86
CA ARG A 227 -3.87 -1.70 -2.56
C ARG A 227 -2.44 -1.27 -2.90
N PHE A 228 -2.18 0.01 -3.15
CA PHE A 228 -0.82 0.46 -3.45
C PHE A 228 0.08 0.58 -2.22
N MET A 229 -0.44 1.05 -1.08
CA MET A 229 0.37 1.52 0.06
C MET A 229 0.02 0.86 1.40
N PHE A 230 -1.26 0.63 1.69
CA PHE A 230 -1.71 0.32 3.06
C PHE A 230 -2.06 -1.15 3.30
N ALA A 231 -2.24 -1.94 2.24
CA ALA A 231 -2.41 -3.38 2.35
C ALA A 231 -1.14 -4.03 2.93
N ALA A 232 -1.29 -5.23 3.50
CA ALA A 232 -0.16 -6.06 3.90
C ALA A 232 0.78 -6.27 2.70
N GLN A 233 2.09 -6.40 2.95
CA GLN A 233 3.12 -6.33 1.91
C GLN A 233 2.87 -7.30 0.75
N GLU A 234 2.43 -8.52 1.06
CA GLU A 234 2.09 -9.59 0.13
C GLU A 234 0.78 -9.35 -0.66
N ARG A 235 -0.07 -8.43 -0.20
CA ARG A 235 -1.34 -8.03 -0.85
C ARG A 235 -1.25 -6.66 -1.52
N ARG A 236 -0.09 -6.01 -1.49
CA ARG A 236 0.14 -4.75 -2.20
C ARG A 236 0.23 -4.97 -3.70
N TRP A 237 -0.31 -4.04 -4.46
CA TRP A 237 -0.34 -4.08 -5.91
C TRP A 237 0.66 -3.10 -6.49
N SER A 238 1.34 -3.52 -7.55
CA SER A 238 2.15 -2.60 -8.35
C SER A 238 1.30 -1.48 -8.95
N LEU A 239 1.90 -0.32 -9.21
CA LEU A 239 1.21 0.79 -9.87
C LEU A 239 0.60 0.38 -11.22
N ARG A 240 1.26 -0.52 -11.95
CA ARG A 240 0.73 -1.10 -13.20
C ARG A 240 -0.55 -1.88 -12.97
N MET A 241 -0.61 -2.69 -11.90
CA MET A 241 -1.81 -3.47 -11.57
C MET A 241 -2.94 -2.55 -11.10
N VAL A 242 -2.67 -1.55 -10.25
CA VAL A 242 -3.68 -0.55 -9.85
C VAL A 242 -4.18 0.22 -11.08
N LYS A 243 -3.30 0.57 -12.02
CA LYS A 243 -3.66 1.24 -13.28
C LYS A 243 -4.55 0.39 -14.17
N TRP A 244 -4.20 -0.89 -14.30
CA TRP A 244 -5.03 -1.85 -15.02
C TRP A 244 -6.38 -2.00 -14.33
N TRP A 245 -6.41 -2.24 -13.02
CA TRP A 245 -7.62 -2.52 -12.25
C TRP A 245 -8.57 -1.34 -12.18
N ALA A 246 -8.10 -0.12 -11.93
CA ALA A 246 -8.93 1.09 -11.89
C ALA A 246 -9.39 1.57 -13.28
N GLY A 247 -8.82 1.01 -14.37
CA GLY A 247 -9.16 1.38 -15.73
C GLY A 247 -8.77 2.82 -16.09
N TRP A 248 -7.55 3.21 -15.73
CA TRP A 248 -6.91 4.42 -16.29
C TRP A 248 -6.39 4.14 -17.70
N THR A 249 -6.26 5.19 -18.52
CA THR A 249 -5.75 5.09 -19.89
C THR A 249 -4.27 4.67 -19.90
N GLN A 250 -3.83 4.00 -20.97
CA GLN A 250 -2.42 3.63 -21.10
C GLN A 250 -1.49 4.86 -21.13
N ASN A 251 -1.96 5.98 -21.69
CA ASN A 251 -1.21 7.22 -21.81
C ASN A 251 -1.15 8.06 -20.51
N GLU A 252 -1.89 7.69 -19.46
CA GLU A 252 -1.81 8.39 -18.18
C GLU A 252 -0.41 8.23 -17.57
N SER A 253 0.25 9.34 -17.23
CA SER A 253 1.61 9.32 -16.72
C SER A 253 1.66 8.69 -15.32
N ALA A 254 2.76 7.99 -15.01
CA ALA A 254 2.97 7.44 -13.67
C ALA A 254 2.98 8.56 -12.62
N GLU A 255 3.50 9.74 -12.99
CA GLU A 255 3.52 10.92 -12.13
C GLU A 255 2.10 11.37 -11.74
N THR A 256 1.17 11.48 -12.69
CA THR A 256 -0.23 11.86 -12.39
C THR A 256 -0.88 10.86 -11.45
N LEU A 257 -0.64 9.57 -11.64
CA LEU A 257 -1.18 8.52 -10.77
C LEU A 257 -0.59 8.57 -9.37
N VAL A 258 0.73 8.71 -9.26
CA VAL A 258 1.42 8.81 -7.97
C VAL A 258 0.96 10.06 -7.23
N ARG A 259 0.85 11.20 -7.92
CA ARG A 259 0.28 12.44 -7.37
C ARG A 259 -1.15 12.24 -6.86
N TYR A 260 -2.01 11.61 -7.65
CA TYR A 260 -3.37 11.25 -7.23
C TYR A 260 -3.40 10.35 -5.99
N LEU A 261 -2.41 9.48 -5.79
CA LEU A 261 -2.33 8.60 -4.63
C LEU A 261 -1.67 9.24 -3.41
N LEU A 262 -0.73 10.17 -3.60
CA LEU A 262 0.10 10.72 -2.51
C LEU A 262 -0.31 12.12 -2.04
N ASP A 263 -0.92 12.96 -2.89
CA ASP A 263 -1.16 14.38 -2.56
C ASP A 263 -1.92 14.58 -1.25
N GLN A 264 -2.93 13.76 -0.99
CA GLN A 264 -3.69 13.84 0.26
C GLN A 264 -2.86 13.35 1.44
N THR A 265 -2.17 12.21 1.28
CA THR A 265 -1.31 11.65 2.33
C THR A 265 -0.20 12.64 2.72
N ALA A 266 0.44 13.27 1.73
CA ALA A 266 1.46 14.30 1.96
C ALA A 266 0.87 15.52 2.69
N SER A 267 -0.33 15.97 2.30
CA SER A 267 -0.98 17.08 2.99
C SER A 267 -1.43 16.72 4.42
N ASP A 268 -1.83 15.47 4.67
CA ASP A 268 -2.24 15.01 6.00
C ASP A 268 -1.01 14.82 6.89
N GLU A 269 0.08 14.25 6.36
CA GLU A 269 1.38 14.12 7.01
C GLU A 269 1.96 15.50 7.36
N ASP A 270 1.94 16.46 6.43
CA ASP A 270 2.38 17.83 6.69
C ASP A 270 1.59 18.48 7.85
N ASN A 271 0.32 18.12 8.03
CA ASN A 271 -0.50 18.65 9.13
C ASN A 271 -0.31 17.89 10.46
N GLN A 272 0.04 16.60 10.42
CA GLN A 272 0.14 15.74 11.62
C GLN A 272 1.58 15.59 12.14
N LEU A 273 2.53 15.48 11.22
CA LEU A 273 3.94 15.18 11.46
C LEU A 273 4.83 16.42 11.43
N ALA A 274 4.28 17.58 11.03
CA ALA A 274 5.01 18.81 11.18
C ALA A 274 5.47 19.01 12.62
N ASP A 275 6.78 19.09 12.78
CA ASP A 275 7.45 19.29 14.05
C ASP A 275 7.15 18.16 15.08
N CYS A 276 7.01 16.91 14.60
CA CYS A 276 6.78 15.74 15.46
C CYS A 276 7.95 15.39 16.39
N LEU A 277 9.11 16.03 16.19
CA LEU A 277 10.30 15.90 17.04
C LEU A 277 10.37 17.00 18.11
N ALA A 278 9.55 18.05 18.04
CA ALA A 278 9.53 19.09 19.06
C ALA A 278 8.77 18.62 20.31
N PRO A 279 9.41 18.60 21.48
CA PRO A 279 8.77 18.19 22.73
C PRO A 279 7.65 19.14 23.18
N ASP A 280 7.61 20.36 22.65
CA ASP A 280 6.68 21.45 22.99
C ASP A 280 5.95 21.99 21.73
N ARG A 281 5.57 21.09 20.81
CA ARG A 281 4.89 21.40 19.54
C ARG A 281 3.72 22.40 19.65
N ASP A 282 2.99 22.41 20.77
CA ASP A 282 1.83 23.29 20.97
C ASP A 282 2.22 24.76 21.27
N THR A 283 3.49 25.04 21.60
CA THR A 283 4.03 26.39 21.89
C THR A 283 4.87 26.99 20.76
N HIS A 284 5.13 26.22 19.70
CA HIS A 284 6.04 26.64 18.63
C HIS A 284 5.36 27.59 17.62
N THR A 285 5.49 28.91 17.82
CA THR A 285 5.10 29.92 16.82
C THR A 285 6.19 30.07 15.77
N GLY A 286 6.22 29.19 14.77
CA GLY A 286 7.21 29.31 13.69
C GLY A 286 7.18 28.23 12.61
N CYS A 287 6.55 27.07 12.86
CA CYS A 287 6.43 26.04 11.82
C CYS A 287 5.26 26.38 10.87
N PRO A 288 5.46 26.42 9.54
CA PRO A 288 4.42 26.81 8.56
C PRO A 288 3.12 25.97 8.60
N THR A 289 3.16 24.84 9.32
CA THR A 289 2.15 23.78 9.38
C THR A 289 1.53 23.60 10.76
N THR A 290 1.89 24.41 11.77
CA THR A 290 1.13 24.44 13.03
C THR A 290 -0.24 25.04 12.76
N TYR A 291 -1.23 24.18 12.54
CA TYR A 291 -2.64 24.53 12.51
C TYR A 291 -3.00 25.21 13.84
N SER A 292 -3.42 26.47 13.78
CA SER A 292 -3.92 27.25 14.93
C SER A 292 -5.33 26.80 15.31
N GLY A 293 -5.46 25.55 15.74
CA GLY A 293 -6.66 25.02 16.36
C GLY A 293 -6.82 25.61 17.76
N LYS A 294 -7.64 26.66 17.88
CA LYS A 294 -8.12 27.32 19.10
C LYS A 294 -7.87 26.52 20.40
N LYS A 295 -7.04 27.12 21.27
CA LYS A 295 -6.79 26.86 22.71
C LYS A 295 -7.65 25.72 23.32
N ARG A 296 -7.02 24.58 23.63
CA ARG A 296 -7.56 23.56 24.53
C ARG A 296 -7.38 23.99 25.99
N ASN A 297 -8.37 23.68 26.83
CA ASN A 297 -8.24 23.79 28.29
C ASN A 297 -7.28 22.70 28.80
N VAL A 298 -6.14 23.13 29.36
CA VAL A 298 -4.99 22.30 29.76
C VAL A 298 -5.31 21.29 30.87
N ALA A 299 -6.34 21.54 31.68
CA ALA A 299 -6.67 20.72 32.87
C ALA A 299 -7.15 19.28 32.58
N VAL A 300 -7.65 18.98 31.38
CA VAL A 300 -8.19 17.63 31.06
C VAL A 300 -7.08 16.68 30.56
N ALA A 301 -6.00 17.22 29.97
CA ALA A 301 -4.91 16.42 29.42
C ALA A 301 -4.00 15.83 30.51
N GLU A 302 -3.74 16.58 31.58
CA GLU A 302 -2.92 16.12 32.71
C GLU A 302 -3.58 14.97 33.48
N ALA A 303 -4.91 15.02 33.65
CA ALA A 303 -5.66 13.95 34.29
C ALA A 303 -5.65 12.64 33.48
N GLN A 304 -5.70 12.72 32.15
CA GLN A 304 -5.68 11.55 31.27
C GLN A 304 -4.27 10.93 31.15
N SER A 305 -3.21 11.74 31.17
CA SER A 305 -1.83 11.25 31.13
C SER A 305 -1.49 10.46 32.41
N SER A 306 -1.85 10.98 33.59
CA SER A 306 -1.62 10.29 34.86
C SER A 306 -2.36 8.95 34.99
N ALA A 307 -3.52 8.82 34.35
CA ALA A 307 -4.30 7.57 34.32
C ALA A 307 -3.69 6.53 33.37
N LEU A 308 -3.06 6.98 32.27
CA LEU A 308 -2.39 6.14 31.29
C LEU A 308 -1.08 5.57 31.86
N GLU A 309 -0.30 6.39 32.56
CA GLU A 309 0.93 5.96 33.23
C GLU A 309 0.67 4.88 34.29
N LYS A 310 -0.38 5.06 35.11
CA LYS A 310 -0.80 4.04 36.09
C LYS A 310 -1.18 2.72 35.44
N ARG A 311 -1.77 2.76 34.23
CA ARG A 311 -2.12 1.56 33.46
C ARG A 311 -0.90 0.88 32.87
N MET A 312 0.07 1.64 32.34
CA MET A 312 1.31 1.08 31.81
C MET A 312 2.11 0.38 32.90
N LYS A 313 2.24 0.99 34.08
CA LYS A 313 2.97 0.40 35.21
C LYS A 313 2.36 -0.92 35.67
N LYS A 314 1.03 -1.02 35.69
CA LYS A 314 0.32 -2.28 36.02
C LYS A 314 0.54 -3.37 34.97
N VAL A 315 0.67 -3.00 33.69
CA VAL A 315 0.98 -3.95 32.61
C VAL A 315 2.42 -4.46 32.73
N GLU A 316 3.38 -3.60 33.03
CA GLU A 316 4.78 -3.99 33.26
C GLU A 316 4.93 -4.97 34.42
N GLU A 317 4.25 -4.72 35.55
CA GLU A 317 4.23 -5.63 36.70
C GLU A 317 3.63 -7.00 36.34
N SER A 318 2.59 -7.01 35.50
CA SER A 318 1.94 -8.25 35.04
C SER A 318 2.83 -9.03 34.06
N LEU A 319 3.60 -8.33 33.22
CA LEU A 319 4.52 -8.95 32.26
C LEU A 319 5.69 -9.62 32.97
N ARG A 320 6.27 -8.94 33.98
CA ARG A 320 7.36 -9.48 34.79
C ARG A 320 6.93 -10.75 35.55
N ALA A 321 5.70 -10.77 36.08
CA ALA A 321 5.14 -11.97 36.71
C ALA A 321 4.92 -13.16 35.75
N VAL A 322 4.82 -12.91 34.44
CA VAL A 322 4.74 -13.97 33.42
C VAL A 322 6.13 -14.45 33.04
N GLU A 323 7.12 -13.55 32.93
CA GLU A 323 8.53 -13.90 32.71
C GLU A 323 9.05 -14.83 33.81
N ASP A 324 8.79 -14.52 35.09
CA ASP A 324 9.20 -15.36 36.21
C ASP A 324 8.60 -16.78 36.15
N LYS A 325 7.38 -16.92 35.60
CA LYS A 325 6.72 -18.22 35.42
C LYS A 325 7.31 -19.02 34.25
N ILE A 326 7.77 -18.33 33.21
CA ILE A 326 8.43 -18.95 32.06
C ILE A 326 9.79 -19.50 32.49
N ASP A 327 10.57 -18.73 33.27
CA ASP A 327 11.86 -19.17 33.78
C ASP A 327 11.74 -20.39 34.72
N LEU A 328 10.68 -20.42 35.55
CA LEU A 328 10.37 -21.58 36.38
C LEU A 328 10.07 -22.82 35.52
N LEU A 329 9.34 -22.68 34.42
CA LEU A 329 9.02 -23.76 33.48
C LEU A 329 10.25 -24.27 32.72
N ILE A 330 11.15 -23.37 32.34
CA ILE A 330 12.43 -23.71 31.69
C ILE A 330 13.34 -24.48 32.67
N SER A 331 13.29 -24.17 33.96
CA SER A 331 14.08 -24.88 34.98
C SER A 331 13.62 -26.34 35.18
N VAL A 332 12.33 -26.62 34.99
CA VAL A 332 11.75 -27.97 35.16
C VAL A 332 12.01 -28.88 33.96
N LEU A 333 12.25 -28.30 32.78
CA LEU A 333 12.32 -29.04 31.51
C LEU A 333 13.73 -29.44 31.05
N ARG A 334 14.78 -29.39 31.89
CA ARG A 334 16.11 -29.91 31.50
C ARG A 334 16.18 -31.44 31.59
N PRO A 335 16.43 -32.18 30.49
CA PRO A 335 16.88 -33.57 30.55
C PRO A 335 18.40 -33.63 30.65
N THR A 336 18.88 -34.56 31.47
CA THR A 336 20.26 -35.02 31.63
C THR A 336 20.87 -35.58 30.34
N GLN A 337 22.19 -35.37 30.18
CA GLN A 337 23.00 -35.81 29.04
C GLN A 337 23.06 -37.34 28.85
N GLY A 338 23.21 -37.77 27.58
CA GLY A 338 23.71 -39.08 27.17
C GLY A 338 24.49 -38.97 25.85
N HIS A 339 25.68 -39.58 25.81
CA HIS A 339 26.76 -39.47 24.81
C HIS A 339 26.58 -40.38 23.56
N ASN A 340 26.96 -39.84 22.38
CA ASN A 340 27.65 -40.41 21.18
C ASN A 340 27.12 -41.67 20.42
N PRO A 341 27.57 -41.96 19.16
CA PRO A 341 28.31 -41.17 18.15
C PRO A 341 27.73 -41.25 16.69
N MET A 342 28.37 -40.52 15.78
CA MET A 342 28.20 -40.43 14.31
C MET A 342 28.32 -41.77 13.56
N PRO A 343 27.83 -41.84 12.30
CA PRO A 343 28.62 -42.43 11.24
C PRO A 343 28.79 -41.53 10.01
N THR A 344 30.01 -41.57 9.50
CA THR A 344 30.51 -41.12 8.19
C THR A 344 30.17 -42.17 7.13
N THR A 345 29.83 -41.80 5.89
CA THR A 345 30.17 -42.47 4.60
C THR A 345 29.61 -41.59 3.45
N THR A 346 30.41 -40.85 2.68
CA THR A 346 31.08 -41.16 1.39
C THR A 346 30.17 -41.10 0.14
N GLU A 347 30.55 -40.18 -0.76
CA GLU A 347 30.46 -40.16 -2.25
C GLU A 347 29.22 -40.71 -2.96
N GLN A 348 28.55 -39.86 -3.77
CA GLN A 348 28.43 -40.09 -5.23
C GLN A 348 27.73 -38.94 -6.00
N ASP A 349 28.26 -38.75 -7.22
CA ASP A 349 27.63 -38.33 -8.48
C ASP A 349 27.55 -36.84 -8.91
N ASP A 350 28.22 -36.60 -10.04
CA ASP A 350 28.26 -35.42 -10.90
C ASP A 350 26.91 -35.16 -11.59
N GLU A 351 25.95 -34.54 -10.89
CA GLU A 351 24.75 -33.96 -11.51
C GLU A 351 24.63 -32.43 -11.23
N ASP A 352 24.64 -31.66 -12.32
CA ASP A 352 24.09 -30.31 -12.48
C ASP A 352 24.27 -29.32 -11.30
N LYS A 353 25.51 -28.86 -11.08
CA LYS A 353 25.84 -27.81 -10.10
C LYS A 353 25.16 -26.48 -10.43
N THR A 354 23.95 -26.28 -9.92
CA THR A 354 23.20 -25.03 -10.07
C THR A 354 23.85 -23.93 -9.22
N SER A 355 24.34 -22.87 -9.86
CA SER A 355 24.93 -21.72 -9.15
C SER A 355 23.86 -20.92 -8.40
N ALA A 356 24.11 -20.61 -7.13
CA ALA A 356 23.30 -19.68 -6.33
C ALA A 356 24.01 -18.34 -6.18
N LEU A 357 23.28 -17.23 -5.97
CA LEU A 357 23.89 -15.92 -5.71
C LEU A 357 24.06 -15.69 -4.20
N PRO A 358 25.24 -15.97 -3.61
CA PRO A 358 25.45 -15.89 -2.17
C PRO A 358 25.29 -14.46 -1.66
N PRO A 359 24.86 -14.21 -0.41
CA PRO A 359 24.70 -12.87 0.15
C PRO A 359 26.02 -12.09 0.08
N ALA A 360 25.99 -10.85 -0.44
CA ALA A 360 27.18 -10.03 -0.63
C ALA A 360 27.47 -9.19 0.61
N LYS A 361 28.73 -9.17 1.06
CA LYS A 361 29.16 -8.38 2.22
C LYS A 361 29.23 -6.88 1.89
N ASP A 362 29.71 -6.55 0.70
CA ASP A 362 29.85 -5.18 0.21
C ASP A 362 29.71 -5.11 -1.32
N TRP A 363 29.95 -3.92 -1.89
CA TRP A 363 29.86 -3.73 -3.34
C TRP A 363 31.04 -4.33 -4.11
N LYS A 364 32.20 -4.53 -3.48
CA LYS A 364 33.36 -5.20 -4.09
C LYS A 364 33.07 -6.69 -4.25
N ASP A 365 32.42 -7.29 -3.26
CA ASP A 365 31.92 -8.66 -3.28
C ASP A 365 30.92 -8.85 -4.44
N LEU A 366 30.02 -7.87 -4.70
CA LEU A 366 29.16 -7.90 -5.89
C LEU A 366 29.93 -7.82 -7.21
N PHE A 367 30.98 -7.01 -7.28
CA PHE A 367 31.85 -6.93 -8.46
C PHE A 367 32.54 -8.27 -8.72
N TYR A 368 33.13 -8.88 -7.69
CA TYR A 368 33.78 -10.18 -7.82
C TYR A 368 32.80 -11.28 -8.20
N MET A 369 31.63 -11.37 -7.59
CA MET A 369 30.58 -12.33 -8.00
C MET A 369 30.16 -12.16 -9.46
N TYR A 370 30.21 -10.94 -9.99
CA TYR A 370 29.82 -10.69 -11.37
C TYR A 370 30.84 -11.23 -12.38
N TRP A 371 32.13 -11.21 -12.05
CA TRP A 371 33.23 -11.52 -12.97
C TRP A 371 34.02 -12.79 -12.62
N LYS A 372 33.88 -13.34 -11.42
CA LYS A 372 34.61 -14.51 -10.93
C LYS A 372 33.66 -15.59 -10.42
N GLU A 373 34.10 -16.83 -10.56
CA GLU A 373 33.53 -17.98 -9.87
C GLU A 373 34.05 -18.05 -8.43
N ASP A 374 33.21 -18.56 -7.53
CA ASP A 374 33.53 -18.83 -6.14
C ASP A 374 32.87 -20.15 -5.72
N SER A 375 33.59 -21.24 -5.97
CA SER A 375 33.17 -22.61 -5.62
C SER A 375 32.91 -22.78 -4.12
N SER A 376 33.56 -21.98 -3.26
CA SER A 376 33.37 -22.04 -1.80
C SER A 376 32.01 -21.51 -1.34
N ARG A 377 31.34 -20.71 -2.19
CA ARG A 377 30.02 -20.13 -1.93
C ARG A 377 28.95 -20.63 -2.91
N HIS A 378 29.19 -21.77 -3.55
CA HIS A 378 28.32 -22.36 -4.56
C HIS A 378 28.04 -21.45 -5.78
N LEU A 379 29.00 -20.60 -6.13
CA LEU A 379 29.00 -19.79 -7.35
C LEU A 379 29.96 -20.43 -8.37
N PHE A 380 29.51 -21.49 -9.04
CA PHE A 380 30.35 -22.23 -10.00
C PHE A 380 30.49 -21.55 -11.37
N LYS A 381 29.73 -20.47 -11.60
CA LYS A 381 29.76 -19.69 -12.84
C LYS A 381 29.54 -18.22 -12.51
N PRO A 382 30.33 -17.28 -13.07
CA PRO A 382 30.17 -15.85 -12.81
C PRO A 382 28.82 -15.35 -13.32
N VAL A 383 28.22 -14.38 -12.62
CA VAL A 383 26.86 -13.89 -12.92
C VAL A 383 26.75 -13.29 -14.34
N CYS A 384 27.84 -12.75 -14.89
CA CYS A 384 27.86 -12.22 -16.25
C CYS A 384 27.59 -13.29 -17.33
N GLN A 385 27.85 -14.57 -17.03
CA GLN A 385 27.63 -15.70 -17.94
C GLN A 385 26.31 -16.43 -17.70
N TRP A 386 25.50 -16.00 -16.72
CA TRP A 386 24.24 -16.67 -16.40
C TRP A 386 23.18 -16.49 -17.50
N THR A 387 22.57 -17.60 -17.91
CA THR A 387 21.39 -17.63 -18.78
C THR A 387 20.14 -17.11 -18.06
N ASN A 388 19.08 -16.84 -18.80
CA ASN A 388 17.81 -16.39 -18.19
C ASN A 388 17.15 -17.49 -17.34
N GLU A 389 17.39 -18.75 -17.66
CA GLU A 389 16.89 -19.90 -16.89
C GLU A 389 17.68 -20.09 -15.60
N GLU A 390 19.01 -19.99 -15.66
CA GLU A 390 19.89 -20.01 -14.48
C GLU A 390 19.53 -18.87 -13.50
N LYS A 391 19.25 -17.66 -14.01
CA LYS A 391 18.79 -16.52 -13.19
C LYS A 391 17.47 -16.82 -12.46
N LYS A 392 16.51 -17.49 -13.12
CA LYS A 392 15.24 -17.88 -12.50
C LYS A 392 15.42 -18.98 -11.46
N LYS A 393 16.26 -19.99 -11.74
CA LYS A 393 16.57 -21.10 -10.83
C LYS A 393 17.37 -20.68 -9.60
N SER A 394 18.19 -19.62 -9.70
CA SER A 394 19.05 -19.14 -8.62
C SER A 394 18.31 -18.57 -7.39
N GLY A 395 17.01 -18.29 -7.49
CA GLY A 395 16.22 -17.64 -6.43
C GLY A 395 16.59 -16.18 -6.13
N ALA A 396 17.55 -15.59 -6.86
CA ALA A 396 17.99 -14.22 -6.64
C ALA A 396 16.94 -13.18 -7.09
N LEU A 397 16.69 -12.16 -6.26
CA LEU A 397 15.79 -11.06 -6.61
C LEU A 397 16.27 -10.35 -7.90
N PRO A 398 15.38 -10.06 -8.87
CA PRO A 398 15.74 -9.37 -10.11
C PRO A 398 16.42 -8.00 -9.88
N SER A 399 16.03 -7.28 -8.82
CA SER A 399 16.65 -6.02 -8.43
C SER A 399 18.12 -6.19 -8.06
N ARG A 400 18.45 -7.29 -7.35
CA ARG A 400 19.81 -7.61 -6.93
C ARG A 400 20.69 -7.95 -8.11
N LEU A 401 20.22 -8.81 -9.03
CA LEU A 401 20.92 -9.13 -10.28
C LEU A 401 21.17 -7.87 -11.14
N SER A 402 20.21 -6.94 -11.16
CA SER A 402 20.35 -5.66 -11.86
C SER A 402 21.43 -4.77 -11.23
N VAL A 403 21.49 -4.68 -9.90
CA VAL A 403 22.52 -3.92 -9.16
C VAL A 403 23.90 -4.55 -9.34
N THR A 404 24.03 -5.87 -9.24
CA THR A 404 25.28 -6.60 -9.50
C THR A 404 25.80 -6.31 -10.91
N LYS A 405 24.93 -6.40 -11.93
CA LYS A 405 25.29 -6.05 -13.32
C LYS A 405 25.68 -4.58 -13.48
N LEU A 406 24.96 -3.67 -12.82
CA LEU A 406 25.22 -2.24 -12.89
C LEU A 406 26.63 -1.91 -12.38
N ILE A 407 26.96 -2.37 -11.18
CA ILE A 407 28.26 -2.15 -10.53
C ILE A 407 29.36 -2.87 -11.33
N GLY A 408 29.15 -4.15 -11.67
CA GLY A 408 30.10 -4.96 -12.44
C GLY A 408 30.53 -4.31 -13.75
N ASN A 409 29.57 -3.77 -14.51
CA ASN A 409 29.85 -3.08 -15.77
C ASN A 409 30.49 -1.70 -15.57
N ASP A 410 30.12 -0.96 -14.52
CA ASP A 410 30.65 0.39 -14.29
C ASP A 410 32.12 0.36 -13.87
N VAL A 411 32.47 -0.59 -12.99
CA VAL A 411 33.86 -0.85 -12.60
C VAL A 411 34.68 -1.32 -13.80
N ALA A 412 34.11 -2.17 -14.67
CA ALA A 412 34.78 -2.59 -15.91
C ALA A 412 35.08 -1.40 -16.83
N GLU A 413 34.13 -0.47 -16.99
CA GLU A 413 34.33 0.76 -17.77
C GLU A 413 35.42 1.67 -17.16
N PHE A 414 35.47 1.76 -15.83
CA PHE A 414 36.51 2.49 -15.11
C PHE A 414 37.89 1.85 -15.28
N ALA A 415 37.96 0.52 -15.17
CA ALA A 415 39.18 -0.25 -15.32
C ALA A 415 39.73 -0.17 -16.76
N ALA A 416 38.85 -0.21 -17.77
CA ALA A 416 39.22 -0.06 -19.17
C ALA A 416 39.90 1.28 -19.46
N GLN A 417 39.45 2.38 -18.82
CA GLN A 417 40.09 3.70 -18.95
C GLN A 417 41.48 3.78 -18.30
N ARG A 418 41.81 2.84 -17.41
CA ARG A 418 43.13 2.69 -16.80
C ARG A 418 43.99 1.63 -17.48
N GLY A 419 43.57 1.14 -18.65
CA GLY A 419 44.31 0.15 -19.44
C GLY A 419 44.08 -1.31 -19.04
N ILE A 420 43.13 -1.59 -18.14
CA ILE A 420 42.79 -2.96 -17.73
C ILE A 420 41.69 -3.49 -18.64
N ALA A 421 42.06 -4.29 -19.64
CA ALA A 421 41.13 -4.84 -20.62
C ALA A 421 40.24 -5.98 -20.07
N ASN A 422 40.74 -6.75 -19.10
CA ASN A 422 40.00 -7.88 -18.50
C ASN A 422 39.46 -7.52 -17.10
N PRO A 423 38.14 -7.37 -16.93
CA PRO A 423 37.52 -7.06 -15.63
C PRO A 423 37.77 -8.10 -14.54
N ALA A 424 38.04 -9.37 -14.89
CA ALA A 424 38.33 -10.42 -13.90
C ALA A 424 39.68 -10.23 -13.19
N VAL A 425 40.59 -9.43 -13.74
CA VAL A 425 41.96 -9.20 -13.21
C VAL A 425 42.05 -7.86 -12.46
N VAL A 426 40.93 -7.18 -12.22
CA VAL A 426 40.92 -5.91 -11.49
C VAL A 426 41.39 -6.12 -10.05
N GLU A 427 42.49 -5.46 -9.70
CA GLU A 427 43.09 -5.47 -8.38
C GLU A 427 42.33 -4.57 -7.38
N GLU A 428 42.50 -4.86 -6.09
CA GLU A 428 41.91 -4.12 -4.97
C GLU A 428 42.27 -2.63 -4.99
N ARG A 429 43.45 -2.28 -5.52
CA ARG A 429 43.90 -0.90 -5.72
C ARG A 429 42.96 -0.14 -6.65
N THR A 430 42.61 -0.73 -7.80
CA THR A 430 41.70 -0.12 -8.78
C THR A 430 40.30 0.05 -8.21
N LEU A 431 39.82 -0.93 -7.43
CA LEU A 431 38.54 -0.82 -6.71
C LEU A 431 38.56 0.30 -5.66
N SER A 432 39.70 0.51 -5.00
CA SER A 432 39.87 1.60 -4.03
C SER A 432 39.92 2.96 -4.72
N GLU A 433 40.58 3.08 -5.87
CA GLU A 433 40.57 4.29 -6.70
C GLU A 433 39.17 4.61 -7.25
N TYR A 434 38.41 3.59 -7.65
CA TYR A 434 37.00 3.71 -8.05
C TYR A 434 36.12 4.22 -6.89
N ALA A 435 36.30 3.68 -5.69
CA ALA A 435 35.60 4.14 -4.50
C ALA A 435 35.95 5.60 -4.16
N ALA A 436 37.24 5.96 -4.25
CA ALA A 436 37.72 7.32 -4.01
C ALA A 436 37.11 8.31 -5.00
N TYR A 437 36.95 7.93 -6.27
CA TYR A 437 36.26 8.75 -7.27
C TYR A 437 34.83 9.09 -6.84
N TYR A 438 34.02 8.08 -6.50
CA TYR A 438 32.63 8.31 -6.09
C TYR A 438 32.51 9.00 -4.73
N LYS A 439 33.45 8.77 -3.81
CA LYS A 439 33.51 9.53 -2.55
C LYS A 439 33.77 11.01 -2.81
N LYS A 440 34.83 11.34 -3.55
CA LYS A 440 35.24 12.72 -3.83
C LYS A 440 34.18 13.52 -4.59
N TYR A 441 33.55 12.92 -5.59
CA TYR A 441 32.71 13.67 -6.53
C TYR A 441 31.21 13.55 -6.29
N TRP A 442 30.77 12.62 -5.45
CA TRP A 442 29.34 12.39 -5.18
C TRP A 442 29.00 12.35 -3.69
N LEU A 443 29.97 12.16 -2.80
CA LEU A 443 29.76 12.14 -1.35
C LEU A 443 30.08 13.49 -0.69
N GLU A 444 31.12 14.22 -1.13
CA GLU A 444 31.56 15.47 -0.49
C GLU A 444 30.73 16.74 -0.84
N ASP A 445 29.89 16.70 -1.87
CA ASP A 445 29.08 17.86 -2.33
C ASP A 445 27.66 17.91 -1.70
N GLY A 446 27.35 16.97 -0.81
CA GLY A 446 26.07 16.86 -0.11
C GLY A 446 26.26 17.06 1.39
N ALA A 447 25.75 18.18 1.90
CA ALA A 447 25.70 18.56 3.31
C ALA A 447 25.72 17.39 4.31
N SER A 448 26.69 17.43 5.25
CA SER A 448 26.61 16.85 6.60
C SER A 448 26.05 15.42 6.67
N THR A 449 26.90 14.39 6.60
CA THR A 449 26.62 13.12 7.30
C THR A 449 27.89 12.29 7.51
N SER A 450 28.06 11.81 8.73
CA SER A 450 29.18 11.00 9.25
C SER A 450 29.18 9.55 8.72
N LEU A 451 29.14 9.36 7.41
CA LEU A 451 29.14 8.04 6.76
C LEU A 451 30.38 7.88 5.89
N ASP A 452 31.49 7.47 6.49
CA ASP A 452 32.75 7.16 5.81
C ASP A 452 32.68 5.92 4.88
N VAL A 453 31.53 5.24 4.83
CA VAL A 453 31.37 3.94 4.14
C VAL A 453 30.47 4.05 2.92
N LEU A 454 31.03 3.75 1.75
CA LEU A 454 30.30 3.69 0.48
C LEU A 454 29.50 2.38 0.40
N THR A 455 28.23 2.44 0.80
CA THR A 455 27.32 1.27 0.76
C THR A 455 26.93 0.89 -0.68
N ILE A 456 26.43 -0.33 -0.86
CA ILE A 456 25.95 -0.84 -2.17
C ILE A 456 24.87 0.08 -2.76
N ASP A 457 23.89 0.51 -1.95
CA ASP A 457 22.77 1.33 -2.41
C ASP A 457 23.22 2.75 -2.77
N THR A 458 24.09 3.34 -1.94
CA THR A 458 24.67 4.66 -2.19
C THR A 458 25.46 4.66 -3.50
N LEU A 459 26.32 3.66 -3.72
CA LEU A 459 27.09 3.53 -4.95
C LEU A 459 26.18 3.30 -6.16
N ALA A 460 25.21 2.39 -6.08
CA ALA A 460 24.29 2.12 -7.18
C ALA A 460 23.45 3.35 -7.56
N ARG A 461 23.13 4.23 -6.60
CA ARG A 461 22.48 5.52 -6.86
C ARG A 461 23.41 6.49 -7.58
N PHE A 462 24.65 6.63 -7.12
CA PHE A 462 25.63 7.52 -7.74
C PHE A 462 25.96 7.11 -9.17
N ILE A 463 26.19 5.81 -9.44
CA ILE A 463 26.42 5.30 -10.80
C ILE A 463 25.29 5.70 -11.74
N ARG A 464 24.02 5.59 -11.31
CA ARG A 464 22.86 5.93 -12.16
C ARG A 464 22.79 7.42 -12.47
N LEU A 465 23.11 8.28 -11.51
CA LEU A 465 23.15 9.73 -11.71
C LEU A 465 24.33 10.13 -12.60
N ASP A 466 25.48 9.51 -12.37
CA ASP A 466 26.71 9.76 -13.10
C ASP A 466 26.61 9.34 -14.57
N ARG A 467 26.11 8.13 -14.86
CA ARG A 467 25.85 7.67 -16.23
C ARG A 467 24.92 8.60 -17.00
N LYS A 468 23.88 9.16 -16.35
CA LYS A 468 23.00 10.17 -16.99
C LYS A 468 23.78 11.44 -17.36
N ARG A 469 24.71 11.88 -16.52
CA ARG A 469 25.56 13.05 -16.80
C ARG A 469 26.58 12.75 -17.91
N ARG A 470 27.18 11.56 -17.93
CA ARG A 470 28.14 11.10 -18.95
C ARG A 470 27.53 11.04 -20.36
N VAL A 471 26.32 10.50 -20.48
CA VAL A 471 25.59 10.40 -21.77
C VAL A 471 25.28 11.77 -22.36
N SER A 472 25.10 12.80 -21.52
CA SER A 472 24.74 14.16 -21.98
C SER A 472 25.93 15.01 -22.45
N ARG A 473 27.19 14.65 -22.15
CA ARG A 473 28.35 15.52 -22.36
C ARG A 473 29.41 15.03 -23.36
N SER A 474 29.26 13.86 -23.99
CA SER A 474 30.25 13.31 -24.97
C SER A 474 31.71 13.45 -24.51
N CYS A 475 31.97 13.28 -23.21
CA CYS A 475 33.30 13.44 -22.60
C CYS A 475 33.69 12.14 -21.88
N HIS A 476 34.98 11.79 -21.95
CA HIS A 476 35.56 10.60 -21.32
C HIS A 476 35.14 10.45 -19.86
N ALA A 477 34.51 9.30 -19.57
CA ALA A 477 33.63 9.08 -18.43
C ALA A 477 34.26 9.23 -17.04
N TYR A 478 35.57 9.07 -16.87
CA TYR A 478 36.23 9.20 -15.56
C TYR A 478 37.47 10.11 -15.55
N LEU A 479 37.85 10.70 -16.71
CA LEU A 479 39.11 11.45 -16.87
C LEU A 479 38.99 12.95 -16.56
N ASN A 480 37.79 13.52 -16.64
CA ASN A 480 37.53 14.90 -16.22
C ASN A 480 36.53 14.86 -15.08
N GLY A 481 36.99 15.08 -13.84
CA GLY A 481 36.10 15.20 -12.69
C GLY A 481 34.97 16.20 -12.97
N PRO A 482 33.77 16.02 -12.37
CA PRO A 482 32.66 16.94 -12.57
C PRO A 482 33.11 18.37 -12.28
N ARG A 483 33.10 19.21 -13.31
CA ARG A 483 33.02 20.66 -13.17
C ARG A 483 31.56 21.08 -13.13
#